data_AF-A0A1E4XAP3-F1
#
_entry.id   AF-A0A1E4XAP3-F1
#
_cell.length_a   1.000
_cell.length_b   1.000
_cell.length_c   1.000
_cell.angle_alpha   90.00
_cell.angle_beta   90.00
_cell.angle_gamma   90.00
#
_symmetry.space_group_name_H-M   'P 1'
#
loop_
_entity.id
_entity.type
_entity.pdbx_description
1 polymer ?
#
loop_
_entity_poly.entity_id
_entity_poly.type
_entity_poly.pdbx_seq_one_letter_code
_entity_poly.pdbx_strand_id
1 'polypeptide(L)'
;MARVKKHKVDFGGGRVLALPYRLLVHPAFDNLSPKAIAVLIKLGRNYNGRNNGDLSCTTSTMAKGKGMDAKTLASALAELIEAGLIVRTRENQKGGREHGRARCALYAITWAAIDDCPGKDLEVGPGPPTFKFV
;
A
#
# COMPACT_ATOMS: atom_id res chain seq x y z
N MET A 1 32.44 -16.22 8.19
CA MET A 1 31.02 -16.66 8.11
C MET A 1 30.15 -15.58 8.75
N ALA A 2 29.13 -15.07 8.06
CA ALA A 2 28.25 -14.05 8.62
C ALA A 2 27.36 -14.67 9.72
N ARG A 3 27.35 -14.07 10.91
CA ARG A 3 26.52 -14.53 12.04
C ARG A 3 25.04 -14.31 11.70
N VAL A 4 24.28 -15.39 11.54
CA VAL A 4 22.82 -15.31 11.39
C VAL A 4 22.24 -14.76 12.70
N LYS A 5 21.70 -13.54 12.66
CA LYS A 5 20.97 -12.97 13.81
C LYS A 5 19.67 -13.75 13.98
N LYS A 6 19.58 -14.52 15.06
CA LYS A 6 18.31 -15.14 15.47
C LYS A 6 17.40 -14.04 16.04
N HIS A 7 16.33 -13.72 15.33
CA HIS A 7 15.30 -12.84 15.88
C HIS A 7 14.57 -13.57 17.01
N LYS A 8 14.18 -12.83 18.07
CA LYS A 8 13.32 -13.38 19.14
C LYS A 8 11.92 -13.69 18.63
N VAL A 9 11.47 -12.95 17.62
CA VAL A 9 10.16 -13.11 16.99
C VAL A 9 10.25 -14.24 15.96
N ASP A 10 9.31 -15.17 16.04
CA ASP A 10 9.05 -16.12 14.96
C ASP A 10 8.15 -15.46 13.92
N PHE A 11 8.69 -15.28 12.70
CA PHE A 11 7.96 -14.69 11.60
C PHE A 11 7.17 -15.72 10.78
N GLY A 12 7.21 -17.00 11.15
CA GLY A 12 6.50 -18.09 10.44
C GLY A 12 7.05 -18.38 9.05
N GLY A 13 8.24 -17.86 8.72
CA GLY A 13 8.78 -17.86 7.37
C GLY A 13 8.05 -16.91 6.41
N GLY A 14 8.69 -16.57 5.29
CA GLY A 14 8.12 -15.69 4.29
C GLY A 14 8.38 -14.20 4.51
N ARG A 15 7.54 -13.37 3.91
CA ARG A 15 7.73 -11.91 3.84
C ARG A 15 7.13 -11.23 5.07
N VAL A 16 7.83 -10.21 5.57
CA VAL A 16 7.36 -9.34 6.66
C VAL A 16 6.99 -7.99 6.07
N LEU A 17 5.79 -7.49 6.41
CA LEU A 17 5.45 -6.09 6.15
C LEU A 17 6.23 -5.22 7.14
N ALA A 18 7.26 -4.54 6.66
CA ALA A 18 8.06 -3.64 7.48
C ALA A 18 7.30 -2.33 7.72
N LEU A 19 6.83 -2.15 8.96
CA LEU A 19 6.35 -0.87 9.48
C LEU A 19 7.44 -0.30 10.40
N PRO A 20 8.18 0.74 9.98
CA PRO A 20 9.21 1.34 10.82
C PRO A 20 8.61 1.83 12.14
N TYR A 21 9.29 1.60 13.26
CA TYR A 21 8.79 2.08 14.56
C TYR A 21 8.53 3.59 14.57
N ARG A 22 9.41 4.37 13.92
CA ARG A 22 9.22 5.82 13.76
C ARG A 22 7.96 6.18 12.99
N LEU A 23 7.49 5.32 12.08
CA LEU A 23 6.21 5.53 11.39
C LEU A 23 5.05 5.28 12.35
N LEU A 24 5.13 4.22 13.16
CA LEU A 24 4.08 3.82 14.11
C LEU A 24 3.85 4.81 15.25
N VAL A 25 4.82 5.67 15.55
CA VAL A 25 4.70 6.75 16.56
C VAL A 25 4.62 8.14 15.93
N HIS A 26 4.45 8.20 14.60
CA HIS A 26 4.33 9.46 13.90
C HIS A 26 2.86 9.92 13.92
N PRO A 27 2.57 11.23 14.05
CA PRO A 27 1.19 11.74 14.04
C PRO A 27 0.38 11.32 12.82
N ALA A 28 1.03 11.16 11.66
CA ALA A 28 0.40 10.66 10.44
C ALA A 28 -0.21 9.25 10.60
N PHE A 29 0.36 8.40 11.46
CA PHE A 29 -0.16 7.08 11.76
C PHE A 29 -1.12 7.11 12.96
N ASP A 30 -0.76 7.81 14.03
CA ASP A 30 -1.54 7.86 15.28
C ASP A 30 -2.94 8.48 15.07
N ASN A 31 -3.06 9.43 14.14
CA ASN A 31 -4.34 10.08 13.84
C ASN A 31 -5.22 9.29 12.86
N LEU A 32 -4.77 8.13 12.38
CA LEU A 32 -5.57 7.32 11.46
C LEU A 32 -6.80 6.72 12.13
N SER A 33 -7.89 6.71 11.39
CA SER A 33 -9.07 5.95 11.71
C SER A 33 -8.81 4.44 11.65
N PRO A 34 -9.57 3.62 12.41
CA PRO A 34 -9.40 2.17 12.38
C PRO A 34 -9.55 1.54 10.98
N LYS A 35 -10.41 2.13 10.11
CA LYS A 35 -10.58 1.68 8.72
C LYS A 35 -9.34 1.97 7.88
N ALA A 36 -8.68 3.12 8.07
CA ALA A 36 -7.48 3.49 7.34
C ALA A 36 -6.31 2.59 7.73
N ILE A 37 -6.14 2.32 9.02
CA ILE A 37 -5.14 1.34 9.50
C ILE A 37 -5.39 -0.04 8.85
N ALA A 38 -6.63 -0.53 8.88
CA ALA A 38 -6.96 -1.81 8.27
C ALA A 38 -6.67 -1.84 6.75
N VAL A 39 -6.98 -0.76 6.03
CA VAL A 39 -6.69 -0.64 4.59
C VAL A 39 -5.18 -0.57 4.34
N LEU A 40 -4.42 0.16 5.13
CA LEU A 40 -2.96 0.26 5.02
C LEU A 40 -2.29 -1.11 5.14
N ILE A 41 -2.67 -1.88 6.15
CA ILE A 41 -2.14 -3.24 6.36
C ILE A 41 -2.53 -4.17 5.21
N LYS A 42 -3.79 -4.12 4.76
CA LYS A 42 -4.26 -4.96 3.65
C LYS A 42 -3.64 -4.59 2.31
N LEU A 43 -3.36 -3.32 2.07
CA LEU A 43 -2.59 -2.86 0.91
C LEU A 43 -1.14 -3.35 1.01
N GLY A 44 -0.50 -3.13 2.16
CA GLY A 44 0.88 -3.55 2.45
C GLY A 44 1.08 -5.06 2.37
N ARG A 45 0.06 -5.88 2.63
CA ARG A 45 0.10 -7.34 2.41
C ARG A 45 0.48 -7.72 0.96
N ASN A 46 0.12 -6.88 -0.01
CA ASN A 46 0.44 -7.13 -1.42
C ASN A 46 1.87 -6.70 -1.79
N TYR A 47 2.57 -6.00 -0.90
CA TYR A 47 3.95 -5.57 -1.14
C TYR A 47 4.92 -6.75 -1.02
N ASN A 48 5.82 -6.87 -1.99
CA ASN A 48 6.78 -7.97 -2.12
C ASN A 48 8.25 -7.53 -2.13
N GLY A 49 8.51 -6.24 -1.98
CA GLY A 49 9.86 -5.66 -2.04
C GLY A 49 10.30 -5.18 -3.44
N ARG A 50 9.52 -5.45 -4.48
CA ARG A 50 9.83 -5.14 -5.90
C ARG A 50 8.60 -4.69 -6.72
N ASN A 51 7.52 -4.33 -6.04
CA ASN A 51 6.24 -3.93 -6.66
C ASN A 51 5.61 -2.71 -5.97
N ASN A 52 6.39 -1.90 -5.28
CA ASN A 52 5.87 -0.67 -4.68
C ASN A 52 5.52 0.30 -5.81
N GLY A 53 4.22 0.54 -6.01
CA GLY A 53 3.69 1.23 -7.19
C GLY A 53 2.68 0.39 -7.97
N ASP A 54 2.66 -0.92 -7.76
CA ASP A 54 1.64 -1.87 -8.25
C ASP A 54 0.85 -2.48 -7.09
N LEU A 55 0.52 -1.67 -6.07
CA LEU A 55 -0.35 -2.09 -4.98
C LEU A 55 -1.79 -1.68 -5.29
N SER A 56 -2.70 -2.64 -5.32
CA SER A 56 -4.13 -2.37 -5.51
C SER A 56 -4.93 -2.78 -4.27
N CYS A 57 -5.97 -2.01 -3.96
CA CYS A 57 -6.96 -2.38 -2.96
C CYS A 57 -8.35 -2.14 -3.55
N THR A 58 -9.06 -3.22 -3.88
CA THR A 58 -10.41 -3.19 -4.46
C THR A 58 -11.40 -3.87 -3.52
N THR A 59 -12.69 -3.53 -3.63
CA THR A 59 -13.76 -4.21 -2.89
C THR A 59 -13.75 -5.73 -3.14
N SER A 60 -13.45 -6.17 -4.36
CA SER A 60 -13.30 -7.59 -4.71
C SER A 60 -12.12 -8.25 -4.00
N THR A 61 -10.98 -7.56 -3.89
CA THR A 61 -9.81 -8.08 -3.16
C THR A 61 -10.10 -8.16 -1.66
N MET A 62 -10.89 -7.23 -1.13
CA MET A 62 -11.31 -7.17 0.27
C MET A 62 -12.36 -8.23 0.63
N ALA A 63 -13.14 -8.71 -0.33
CA ALA A 63 -14.21 -9.70 -0.14
C ALA A 63 -13.73 -11.10 0.25
N LYS A 64 -12.42 -11.39 0.14
CA LYS A 64 -11.83 -12.64 0.65
C LYS A 64 -11.83 -12.75 2.18
N GLY A 65 -12.09 -11.65 2.88
CA GLY A 65 -12.29 -11.61 4.33
C GLY A 65 -13.55 -10.80 4.68
N LYS A 66 -13.57 -10.14 5.84
CA LYS A 66 -14.65 -9.19 6.15
C LYS A 66 -14.62 -8.06 5.11
N GLY A 67 -15.65 -8.04 4.27
CA GLY A 67 -15.82 -7.07 3.19
C GLY A 67 -15.89 -5.64 3.72
N MET A 68 -15.48 -4.71 2.87
CA MET A 68 -15.61 -3.28 3.09
C MET A 68 -16.32 -2.72 1.86
N ASP A 69 -17.33 -1.89 2.08
CA ASP A 69 -18.03 -1.24 0.98
C ASP A 69 -17.14 -0.23 0.26
N ALA A 70 -17.53 0.14 -0.95
CA ALA A 70 -16.73 1.01 -1.80
C ALA A 70 -16.53 2.42 -1.21
N LYS A 71 -17.53 2.95 -0.50
CA LYS A 71 -17.48 4.31 0.07
C LYS A 71 -16.51 4.34 1.25
N THR A 72 -16.57 3.34 2.13
CA THR A 72 -15.65 3.21 3.25
C THR A 72 -14.21 3.01 2.78
N LEU A 73 -14.00 2.16 1.77
CA LEU A 73 -12.68 1.94 1.17
C LEU A 73 -12.12 3.21 0.54
N ALA A 74 -12.93 3.93 -0.24
CA ALA A 74 -12.51 5.19 -0.86
C ALA A 74 -12.14 6.25 0.18
N SER A 75 -12.93 6.39 1.24
CA SER A 75 -12.64 7.32 2.34
C SER A 75 -11.35 6.95 3.09
N ALA A 76 -11.11 5.67 3.35
CA ALA A 76 -9.88 5.20 3.99
C ALA A 76 -8.65 5.43 3.10
N LEU A 77 -8.75 5.21 1.79
CA LEU A 77 -7.65 5.49 0.86
C LEU A 77 -7.36 6.99 0.77
N ALA A 78 -8.39 7.84 0.74
CA ALA A 78 -8.22 9.30 0.74
C ALA A 78 -7.49 9.78 2.01
N GLU A 79 -7.89 9.27 3.17
CA GLU A 79 -7.26 9.58 4.46
C GLU A 79 -5.78 9.16 4.49
N LEU A 80 -5.43 7.99 3.95
CA LEU A 80 -4.03 7.54 3.87
C LEU A 80 -3.18 8.39 2.92
N ILE A 81 -3.78 8.92 1.84
CA ILE A 81 -3.12 9.84 0.91
C ILE A 81 -2.90 11.19 1.61
N GLU A 82 -3.90 11.71 2.31
CA GLU A 82 -3.82 12.97 3.07
C GLU A 82 -2.77 12.88 4.18
N ALA A 83 -2.69 11.75 4.88
CA ALA A 83 -1.64 11.47 5.87
C ALA A 83 -0.24 11.26 5.24
N GLY A 84 -0.14 11.21 3.90
CA GLY A 84 1.12 11.00 3.19
C GLY A 84 1.72 9.60 3.37
N LEU A 85 0.95 8.62 3.85
CA LEU A 85 1.42 7.24 4.09
C LEU A 85 1.37 6.39 2.82
N ILE A 86 0.49 6.76 1.88
CA ILE A 86 0.46 6.18 0.53
C ILE A 86 0.41 7.29 -0.51
N VAL A 87 0.82 6.96 -1.73
CA VAL A 87 0.61 7.79 -2.92
C VAL A 87 -0.12 6.96 -3.96
N ARG A 88 -1.04 7.59 -4.70
CA ARG A 88 -1.68 6.98 -5.87
C ARG A 88 -0.71 7.05 -7.04
N THR A 89 -0.28 5.90 -7.54
CA THR A 89 0.68 5.78 -8.66
C THR A 89 0.01 5.65 -10.02
N ARG A 90 -1.28 5.30 -10.04
CA ARG A 90 -2.12 5.31 -11.25
C ARG A 90 -3.58 5.54 -10.89
N GLU A 91 -4.27 6.36 -11.66
CA GLU A 91 -5.72 6.52 -11.51
C GLU A 91 -6.49 5.26 -11.94
N ASN A 92 -7.70 5.12 -11.41
CA ASN A 92 -8.61 4.11 -11.93
C ASN A 92 -9.21 4.59 -13.25
N GLN A 93 -9.17 3.73 -14.26
CA GLN A 93 -9.84 3.98 -15.52
C GLN A 93 -11.17 3.24 -15.53
N LYS A 94 -12.28 3.98 -15.67
CA LYS A 94 -13.57 3.35 -16.00
C LYS A 94 -13.46 2.78 -17.41
N GLY A 95 -13.65 1.47 -17.54
CA GLY A 95 -13.79 0.86 -18.85
C GLY A 95 -15.05 1.41 -19.52
N GLY A 96 -14.98 1.65 -20.83
CA GLY A 96 -16.20 1.82 -21.64
C GLY A 96 -17.01 0.52 -21.68
N ARG A 97 -17.97 0.42 -22.62
CA ARG A 97 -18.74 -0.82 -22.84
C ARG A 97 -17.89 -2.00 -23.34
N GLU A 98 -16.62 -1.77 -23.63
CA GLU A 98 -15.67 -2.75 -24.15
C GLU A 98 -14.95 -3.48 -23.01
N HIS A 99 -14.97 -4.81 -23.06
CA HIS A 99 -14.32 -5.68 -22.09
C HIS A 99 -12.80 -5.43 -22.04
N GLY A 100 -12.25 -5.37 -20.82
CA GLY A 100 -10.79 -5.28 -20.60
C GLY A 100 -10.20 -3.87 -20.48
N ARG A 101 -11.00 -2.80 -20.66
CA ARG A 101 -10.52 -1.42 -20.52
C ARG A 101 -10.59 -0.86 -19.09
N ALA A 102 -11.30 -1.52 -18.19
CA ALA A 102 -11.38 -1.09 -16.80
C ALA A 102 -10.06 -1.39 -16.07
N ARG A 103 -9.47 -0.37 -15.47
CA ARG A 103 -8.22 -0.48 -14.69
C ARG A 103 -8.45 0.00 -13.26
N CYS A 104 -7.95 -0.75 -12.29
CA CYS A 104 -7.95 -0.30 -10.90
C CYS A 104 -6.89 0.79 -10.68
N ALA A 105 -7.12 1.62 -9.66
CA ALA A 105 -6.10 2.52 -9.16
C ALA A 105 -4.97 1.70 -8.53
N LEU A 106 -3.74 2.20 -8.70
CA LEU A 106 -2.55 1.66 -8.08
C LEU A 106 -1.99 2.63 -7.06
N TYR A 107 -1.28 2.09 -6.08
CA TYR A 107 -0.73 2.82 -4.95
C TYR A 107 0.68 2.33 -4.64
N ALA A 108 1.42 3.18 -3.93
CA ALA A 108 2.69 2.88 -3.30
C ALA A 108 2.68 3.32 -1.84
N ILE A 109 3.38 2.60 -0.98
CA ILE A 109 3.73 3.07 0.37
C ILE A 109 4.89 4.07 0.27
N THR A 110 4.85 5.13 1.08
CA THR A 110 5.78 6.27 0.91
C THR A 110 7.09 6.14 1.69
N TRP A 111 7.20 5.17 2.60
CA TRP A 111 8.44 4.87 3.33
C TRP A 111 9.34 3.85 2.63
N ALA A 112 8.97 3.41 1.42
CA ALA A 112 9.78 2.60 0.52
C ALA A 112 9.90 3.29 -0.84
N ALA A 113 10.95 2.97 -1.59
CA ALA A 113 11.14 3.49 -2.95
C ALA A 113 10.01 2.97 -3.86
N ILE A 114 9.57 3.78 -4.82
CA ILE A 114 8.67 3.33 -5.89
C ILE A 114 9.52 2.55 -6.90
N ASP A 115 9.04 1.36 -7.26
CA ASP A 115 9.65 0.44 -8.22
C ASP A 115 9.15 0.73 -9.65
N ASP A 116 9.92 0.32 -10.66
CA ASP A 116 9.62 0.53 -12.10
C ASP A 116 8.29 -0.06 -12.58
N CYS A 117 7.85 -1.15 -11.94
CA CYS A 117 6.59 -1.85 -12.26
C CYS A 117 6.25 -1.90 -13.78
N PRO A 118 7.04 -2.61 -14.61
CA PRO A 118 6.87 -2.62 -16.05
C PRO A 118 5.46 -3.02 -16.50
N GLY A 119 4.92 -2.30 -17.50
CA GLY A 119 3.57 -2.56 -18.05
C GLY A 119 2.42 -2.12 -17.16
N LYS A 120 2.68 -1.34 -16.09
CA LYS A 120 1.64 -0.80 -15.22
C LYS A 120 1.22 0.63 -15.53
N ASP A 121 1.93 1.32 -16.42
CA ASP A 121 1.61 2.69 -16.83
C ASP A 121 1.47 3.62 -15.61
N LEU A 122 2.51 3.68 -14.78
CA LEU A 122 2.52 4.52 -13.60
C LEU A 122 2.59 6.00 -14.01
N GLU A 123 1.73 6.82 -13.40
CA GLU A 123 1.75 8.29 -13.50
C GLU A 123 2.83 8.89 -12.59
N VAL A 124 3.12 8.21 -11.47
CA VAL A 124 4.23 8.53 -10.58
C VAL A 124 5.34 7.51 -10.81
N GLY A 125 6.43 7.97 -11.43
CA GLY A 125 7.55 7.11 -11.78
C GLY A 125 8.39 6.64 -10.58
N PRO A 126 9.37 5.76 -10.83
CA PRO A 126 10.26 5.24 -9.79
C PRO A 126 11.03 6.34 -9.09
N GLY A 127 11.24 6.17 -7.79
CA GLY A 127 11.86 7.23 -7.00
C GLY A 127 12.12 6.83 -5.55
N PRO A 128 12.91 7.64 -4.83
CA PRO A 128 13.21 7.38 -3.44
C PRO A 128 11.95 7.46 -2.56
N PRO A 129 12.00 6.91 -1.33
CA PRO A 129 10.94 7.11 -0.35
C PRO A 129 10.63 8.61 -0.16
N THR A 130 9.35 8.97 -0.20
CA THR A 130 8.89 10.35 -0.06
C THR A 130 8.47 10.70 1.36
N PHE A 131 8.15 9.71 2.19
CA PHE A 131 7.77 9.92 3.59
C PHE A 131 8.93 10.54 4.37
N LYS A 132 8.64 11.62 5.09
CA LYS A 132 9.62 12.30 5.94
C LYS A 132 9.31 11.97 7.39
N PHE A 133 10.29 11.45 8.11
CA PHE A 133 10.22 11.16 9.55
C PHE A 133 10.60 12.37 10.41
N VAL A 134 10.46 13.58 9.87
CA VAL A 134 10.88 14.84 10.52
C VAL A 134 9.88 15.27 11.59
#